data_AF-A0A059LKT2-F1
#
_entry.id   AF-A0A059LKT2-F1
#
_cell.length_a   1.000
_cell.length_b   1.000
_cell.length_c   1.000
_cell.angle_alpha   90.00
_cell.angle_beta   90.00
_cell.angle_gamma   90.00
#
_symmetry.space_group_name_H-M   'P 1'
#
loop_
_entity.id
_entity.type
_entity.pdbx_description
1 polymer ?
#
loop_
_entity_poly.entity_id
_entity_poly.type
_entity_poly.pdbx_seq_one_letter_code
_entity_poly.pdbx_strand_id
1 'polypeptide(L)'
;MANFDEGGVFYSDQQFVSAGAVHDEAPTLTPQQAIVKFGEFLRTFQVDNKSSVFPYSDQLSRNTGLLRVDLAHLSHPVYGIPDLAAALVENANEYLPLFEQAAALEARRIQAFEADGQEPAPKEVQILLFKSGRAGAGLSMRDVKPELYVSKLVIVPCIVTAASRPSHKATHVSIQCRSCKHTLRLPCRPGMGGVALPRKCQGSAAGPSLGVAADQCGLDPYAILSDRVECQDQQNLKLQERPEDVPAGDLPRSMLGVVERALVGCLTPGTRVAAVGILSIFAQKEGAGGAGGREAVAVRQPYLRIVGFQEDVLRGDGSRVPTFSAEEEASFREFAASPLCQQRLFEAMAPAIYGHEDIKKALACLLFGGARKKLPDGTRRRGDVNVLLLGDPSTAKSQFLKFVSRAAPVAVYTSGKGSSAAGLTASVIRDARSREFYLEGGAMVLADGGVVCIDEFDKMRAEDRVAIHEAMEQQTISIAKAGITTMLRSRTAV
;
A
#
# COMPACT_ATOMS: atom_id res chain seq x y z
N MET A 1 -32.95 37.25 20.09
CA MET A 1 -32.21 36.53 21.15
C MET A 1 -32.09 35.07 20.73
N ALA A 2 -30.90 34.51 20.89
CA ALA A 2 -30.47 33.13 20.60
C ALA A 2 -30.17 32.77 19.13
N ASN A 3 -29.06 33.31 18.62
CA ASN A 3 -28.21 32.65 17.62
C ASN A 3 -27.43 31.53 18.33
N PHE A 4 -27.53 30.29 17.85
CA PHE A 4 -26.70 29.16 18.30
C PHE A 4 -26.08 28.46 17.08
N ASP A 5 -24.77 28.65 16.96
CA ASP A 5 -23.72 27.72 16.53
C ASP A 5 -23.79 27.04 15.16
N GLU A 6 -23.18 27.69 14.16
CA GLU A 6 -22.44 27.01 13.09
C GLU A 6 -21.08 26.57 13.64
N GLY A 7 -20.96 25.27 13.98
CA GLY A 7 -19.68 24.66 14.34
C GLY A 7 -18.76 24.59 13.12
N GLY A 8 -17.92 25.60 12.95
CA GLY A 8 -16.75 25.57 12.08
C GLY A 8 -15.65 24.71 12.71
N VAL A 9 -15.06 23.80 11.92
CA VAL A 9 -13.85 23.09 12.32
C VAL A 9 -12.67 23.99 11.95
N PHE A 10 -11.92 24.41 12.98
CA PHE A 10 -10.71 25.20 12.85
C PHE A 10 -9.60 24.40 12.14
N TYR A 11 -9.01 25.02 11.12
CA TYR A 11 -7.62 24.74 10.74
C TYR A 11 -6.73 25.50 11.70
N SER A 12 -5.72 24.86 12.26
CA SER A 12 -4.58 25.58 12.82
C SER A 12 -3.73 26.07 11.66
N ASP A 13 -4.21 27.10 10.96
CA ASP A 13 -3.30 28.04 10.34
C ASP A 13 -2.65 28.77 11.51
N GLN A 14 -1.40 28.45 11.82
CA GLN A 14 -0.58 29.31 12.66
C GLN A 14 -0.30 30.60 11.87
N GLN A 15 -1.30 31.48 11.79
CA GLN A 15 -1.11 32.91 11.62
C GLN A 15 -1.49 33.57 12.95
N PHE A 16 -0.62 33.37 13.95
CA PHE A 16 -0.48 34.38 14.98
C PHE A 16 0.25 35.56 14.33
N VAL A 17 -0.49 36.61 14.00
CA VAL A 17 0.09 37.94 13.80
C VAL A 17 0.55 38.43 15.17
N SER A 18 1.72 37.96 15.61
CA SER A 18 2.52 38.65 16.61
C SER A 18 3.44 39.61 15.86
N ALA A 19 3.16 40.91 16.01
CA ALA A 19 4.06 41.96 15.56
C ALA A 19 5.46 41.72 16.13
N GLY A 20 6.44 41.56 15.23
CA GLY A 20 7.88 41.55 15.57
C GLY A 20 8.51 40.18 15.73
N ALA A 21 8.73 39.47 14.61
CA ALA A 21 9.91 38.61 14.41
C ALA A 21 9.98 38.21 12.92
N VAL A 22 11.06 38.58 12.25
CA VAL A 22 11.42 38.10 10.91
C VAL A 22 11.80 36.63 11.04
N HIS A 23 10.98 35.73 10.50
CA HIS A 23 11.34 34.32 10.30
C HIS A 23 11.08 33.97 8.84
N ASP A 24 12.12 33.40 8.21
CA ASP A 24 12.25 33.05 6.80
C ASP A 24 11.04 32.31 6.22
N GLU A 25 10.40 32.92 5.23
CA GLU A 25 9.44 32.26 4.35
C GLU A 25 10.19 31.28 3.42
N ALA A 26 9.89 29.99 3.51
CA ALA A 26 10.28 29.02 2.49
C ALA A 26 9.69 29.47 1.12
N PRO A 27 10.41 29.30 -0.01
CA PRO A 27 9.97 29.82 -1.29
C PRO A 27 8.74 29.03 -1.79
N THR A 28 7.54 29.55 -1.57
CA THR A 28 6.32 28.95 -2.12
C THR A 28 6.29 29.19 -3.63
N LEU A 29 6.70 28.18 -4.39
CA LEU A 29 6.59 28.15 -5.85
C LEU A 29 5.12 28.32 -6.24
N THR A 30 4.83 29.21 -7.19
CA THR A 30 3.47 29.35 -7.71
C THR A 30 3.02 28.06 -8.42
N PRO A 31 1.73 27.69 -8.38
CA PRO A 31 1.25 26.42 -8.94
C PRO A 31 1.55 26.31 -10.45
N GLN A 32 1.53 27.41 -11.18
CA GLN A 32 1.87 27.45 -12.60
C GLN A 32 3.36 27.19 -12.86
N GLN A 33 4.25 27.77 -12.04
CA GLN A 33 5.69 27.50 -12.13
C GLN A 33 6.01 26.05 -11.78
N ALA A 34 5.30 25.46 -10.81
CA ALA A 34 5.46 24.05 -10.46
C ALA A 34 5.10 23.13 -11.64
N ILE A 35 3.98 23.39 -12.33
CA ILE A 35 3.56 22.61 -13.51
C ILE A 35 4.63 22.65 -14.61
N VAL A 36 5.16 23.84 -14.93
CA VAL A 36 6.19 23.99 -15.98
C VAL A 36 7.45 23.24 -15.60
N LYS A 37 7.91 23.38 -14.36
CA LYS A 37 9.11 22.70 -13.84
C LYS A 37 8.96 21.18 -13.83
N PHE A 38 7.78 20.66 -13.44
CA PHE A 38 7.51 19.22 -13.54
C PHE A 38 7.50 18.74 -14.98
N GLY A 39 6.93 19.53 -15.91
CA GLY A 39 6.98 19.24 -17.33
C GLY A 39 8.42 19.19 -17.86
N GLU A 40 9.27 20.15 -17.50
CA GLU A 40 10.69 20.18 -17.85
C GLU A 40 11.46 18.97 -17.29
N PHE A 41 11.18 18.58 -16.04
CA PHE A 41 11.76 17.37 -15.44
C PHE A 41 11.42 16.11 -16.25
N LEU A 42 10.16 15.93 -16.63
CA LEU A 42 9.73 14.77 -17.42
C LEU A 42 10.39 14.70 -18.81
N ARG A 43 10.80 15.85 -19.36
CA ARG A 43 11.49 15.94 -20.65
C ARG A 43 13.00 15.73 -20.55
N THR A 44 13.62 16.30 -19.52
CA THR A 44 15.08 16.42 -19.44
C THR A 44 15.74 15.29 -18.68
N PHE A 45 14.99 14.55 -17.85
CA PHE A 45 15.56 13.53 -16.99
C PHE A 45 16.20 12.38 -17.79
N GLN A 46 17.46 12.10 -17.47
CA GLN A 46 18.27 10.99 -18.00
C GLN A 46 18.86 10.22 -16.82
N VAL A 47 18.83 8.88 -16.89
CA VAL A 47 19.31 7.99 -15.81
C VAL A 47 20.84 8.03 -15.72
N ASP A 48 21.51 8.02 -16.87
CA ASP A 48 22.96 8.13 -16.98
C ASP A 48 23.28 9.20 -18.03
N ASN A 49 24.22 10.12 -17.71
CA ASN A 49 24.75 11.16 -18.62
C ASN A 49 25.33 10.61 -19.95
N LYS A 50 25.30 9.28 -20.17
CA LYS A 50 25.84 8.58 -21.34
C LYS A 50 24.76 7.89 -22.18
N SER A 51 23.52 7.76 -21.70
CA SER A 51 22.43 7.10 -22.42
C SER A 51 21.44 8.13 -22.98
N SER A 52 21.12 8.06 -24.27
CA SER A 52 20.07 8.86 -24.92
C SER A 52 18.64 8.38 -24.58
N VAL A 53 18.49 7.67 -23.46
CA VAL A 53 17.23 7.05 -23.05
C VAL A 53 16.55 7.95 -22.04
N PHE A 54 15.40 8.50 -22.43
CA PHE A 54 14.51 9.27 -21.57
C PHE A 54 13.43 8.34 -21.01
N PRO A 55 13.56 7.85 -19.77
CA PRO A 55 12.72 6.78 -19.25
C PRO A 55 11.26 7.21 -19.10
N TYR A 56 11.01 8.45 -18.68
CA TYR A 56 9.65 8.93 -18.42
C TYR A 56 8.89 9.27 -19.70
N SER A 57 9.54 9.85 -20.71
CA SER A 57 8.89 10.10 -22.00
C SER A 57 8.60 8.81 -22.75
N ASP A 58 9.52 7.83 -22.72
CA ASP A 58 9.30 6.49 -23.29
C ASP A 58 8.22 5.72 -22.50
N GLN A 59 8.15 5.92 -21.18
CA GLN A 59 7.06 5.35 -20.40
C GLN A 59 5.70 6.00 -20.74
N LEU A 60 5.65 7.32 -20.95
CA LEU A 60 4.43 8.04 -21.33
C LEU A 60 3.96 7.70 -22.74
N SER A 61 4.88 7.48 -23.68
CA SER A 61 4.53 7.01 -25.04
C SER A 61 3.95 5.59 -25.01
N ARG A 62 4.56 4.68 -24.23
CA ARG A 62 4.07 3.30 -24.09
C ARG A 62 2.78 3.20 -23.27
N ASN A 63 2.68 3.96 -22.18
CA ASN A 63 1.58 3.92 -21.21
C ASN A 63 0.98 5.31 -21.00
N THR A 64 -0.10 5.57 -21.73
CA THR A 64 -0.77 6.88 -21.75
C THR A 64 -1.56 7.22 -20.48
N GLY A 65 -1.74 6.27 -19.56
CA GLY A 65 -2.53 6.47 -18.33
C GLY A 65 -1.77 6.26 -17.01
N LEU A 66 -0.54 5.73 -17.06
CA LEU A 66 0.20 5.36 -15.85
C LEU A 66 1.68 5.72 -15.97
N LEU A 67 2.14 6.61 -15.10
CA LEU A 67 3.54 7.00 -15.00
C LEU A 67 4.11 6.52 -13.67
N ARG A 68 5.24 5.82 -13.69
CA ARG A 68 5.95 5.40 -12.47
C ARG A 68 7.16 6.30 -12.32
N VAL A 69 7.22 7.05 -11.22
CA VAL A 69 8.27 8.03 -10.95
C VAL A 69 9.01 7.64 -9.69
N ASP A 70 10.33 7.65 -9.77
CA ASP A 70 11.19 7.44 -8.62
C ASP A 70 11.42 8.75 -7.88
N LEU A 71 11.18 8.76 -6.58
CA LEU A 71 11.48 9.88 -5.69
C LEU A 71 12.99 10.18 -5.65
N ALA A 72 13.85 9.17 -5.81
CA ALA A 72 15.29 9.38 -5.87
C ALA A 72 15.69 10.22 -7.10
N HIS A 73 14.99 10.02 -8.22
CA HIS A 73 15.22 10.77 -9.46
C HIS A 73 14.81 12.25 -9.32
N LEU A 74 13.73 12.52 -8.57
CA LEU A 74 13.30 13.89 -8.26
C LEU A 74 14.30 14.62 -7.35
N SER A 75 15.00 13.90 -6.47
CA SER A 75 16.07 14.44 -5.62
C SER A 75 17.46 14.51 -6.28
N HIS A 76 17.59 14.11 -7.55
CA HIS A 76 18.90 14.03 -8.20
C HIS A 76 19.52 15.44 -8.38
N PRO A 77 20.78 15.67 -8.01
CA PRO A 77 21.38 17.01 -7.94
C PRO A 77 21.56 17.73 -9.30
N VAL A 78 21.53 16.99 -10.42
CA VAL A 78 21.79 17.55 -11.77
C VAL A 78 20.50 17.85 -12.56
N TYR A 79 19.46 17.05 -12.38
CA TYR A 79 18.22 17.12 -13.16
C TYR A 79 16.98 17.28 -12.29
N GLY A 80 17.08 16.93 -11.01
CA GLY A 80 16.04 17.14 -10.02
C GLY A 80 16.07 18.58 -9.53
N ILE A 81 14.89 19.12 -9.26
CA ILE A 81 14.74 20.41 -8.60
C ILE A 81 14.56 20.06 -7.11
N PRO A 82 15.62 20.11 -6.28
CA PRO A 82 15.57 19.63 -4.90
C PRO A 82 14.46 20.30 -4.09
N ASP A 83 14.19 21.58 -4.38
CA ASP A 83 13.10 22.35 -3.78
C ASP A 83 11.72 21.74 -4.05
N LEU A 84 11.48 21.21 -5.27
CA LEU A 84 10.21 20.57 -5.63
C LEU A 84 10.08 19.19 -5.01
N ALA A 85 11.17 18.44 -4.89
CA ALA A 85 11.17 17.14 -4.23
C ALA A 85 10.85 17.30 -2.72
N ALA A 86 11.45 18.28 -2.06
CA ALA A 86 11.15 18.63 -0.67
C ALA A 86 9.69 19.10 -0.52
N ALA A 87 9.23 20.01 -1.39
CA ALA A 87 7.86 20.51 -1.38
C ALA A 87 6.82 19.40 -1.61
N LEU A 88 7.13 18.41 -2.46
CA LEU A 88 6.27 17.25 -2.69
C LEU A 88 6.22 16.30 -1.49
N VAL A 89 7.30 16.18 -0.72
CA VAL A 89 7.32 15.39 0.52
C VAL A 89 6.53 16.08 1.63
N GLU A 90 6.62 17.41 1.73
CA GLU A 90 5.92 18.20 2.74
C GLU A 90 4.43 18.37 2.43
N ASN A 91 4.08 18.76 1.19
CA ASN A 91 2.72 19.11 0.78
C ASN A 91 2.23 18.24 -0.40
N ALA A 92 2.28 16.92 -0.24
CA ALA A 92 1.95 15.97 -1.31
C ALA A 92 0.53 16.14 -1.88
N ASN A 93 -0.46 16.54 -1.06
CA ASN A 93 -1.85 16.69 -1.51
C ASN A 93 -2.04 17.79 -2.57
N GLU A 94 -1.23 18.84 -2.54
CA GLU A 94 -1.32 19.97 -3.49
C GLU A 94 -0.42 19.75 -4.71
N TYR A 95 0.78 19.21 -4.50
CA TYR A 95 1.75 19.02 -5.59
C TYR A 95 1.45 17.79 -6.46
N LEU A 96 0.84 16.73 -5.93
CA LEU A 96 0.47 15.55 -6.74
C LEU A 96 -0.52 15.86 -7.88
N PRO A 97 -1.66 16.56 -7.67
CA PRO A 97 -2.56 16.89 -8.77
C PRO A 97 -1.91 17.84 -9.79
N LEU A 98 -1.03 18.76 -9.35
CA LEU A 98 -0.24 19.60 -10.25
C LEU A 98 0.72 18.75 -11.10
N PHE A 99 1.30 17.71 -10.49
CA PHE A 99 2.18 16.79 -11.21
C PHE A 99 1.41 15.93 -12.22
N GLU A 100 0.22 15.44 -11.87
CA GLU A 100 -0.68 14.73 -12.80
C GLU A 100 -1.09 15.63 -13.99
N GLN A 101 -1.35 16.91 -13.73
CA GLN A 101 -1.62 17.89 -14.79
C GLN A 101 -0.42 18.10 -15.71
N ALA A 102 0.79 18.24 -15.15
CA ALA A 102 2.02 18.38 -15.94
C ALA A 102 2.27 17.13 -16.82
N ALA A 103 2.09 15.94 -16.25
CA ALA A 103 2.23 14.68 -16.99
C ALA A 103 1.17 14.54 -18.09
N ALA A 104 -0.06 14.98 -17.85
CA ALA A 104 -1.12 14.99 -18.87
C ALA A 104 -0.81 15.94 -20.03
N LEU A 105 -0.23 17.11 -19.77
CA LEU A 105 0.20 18.03 -20.83
C LEU A 105 1.34 17.44 -21.67
N GLU A 106 2.32 16.80 -21.05
CA GLU A 106 3.40 16.13 -21.77
C GLU A 106 2.91 14.92 -22.59
N ALA A 107 2.02 14.11 -22.04
CA ALA A 107 1.42 12.98 -22.76
C ALA A 107 0.66 13.46 -24.00
N ARG A 108 -0.11 14.56 -23.89
CA ARG A 108 -0.78 15.19 -25.04
C ARG A 108 0.21 15.69 -26.07
N ARG A 109 1.31 16.31 -25.64
CA ARG A 109 2.34 16.81 -26.54
C ARG A 109 2.97 15.68 -27.35
N ILE A 110 3.32 14.57 -26.71
CA ILE A 110 3.89 13.39 -27.38
C ILE A 110 2.88 12.80 -28.38
N GLN A 111 1.62 12.65 -27.98
CA GLN A 111 0.57 12.11 -28.84
C GLN A 111 0.25 13.01 -30.04
N ALA A 112 0.33 14.34 -29.87
CA ALA A 112 0.14 15.28 -30.98
C ALA A 112 1.23 15.16 -32.05
N PHE A 113 2.41 14.63 -31.71
CA PHE A 113 3.44 14.30 -32.69
C PHE A 113 3.21 12.94 -33.37
N GLU A 114 2.57 11.99 -32.69
CA GLU A 114 2.29 10.65 -33.22
C GLU A 114 0.98 10.58 -34.03
N ALA A 115 -0.01 11.39 -33.68
CA ALA A 115 -1.30 11.47 -34.34
C ALA A 115 -1.34 12.70 -35.25
N ASP A 116 -1.27 12.48 -36.57
CA ASP A 116 -1.45 13.49 -37.62
C ASP A 116 -2.82 14.23 -37.51
N GLY A 117 -2.93 15.20 -36.59
CA GLY A 117 -4.02 16.18 -36.56
C GLY A 117 -5.32 15.77 -35.84
N GLN A 118 -5.37 14.69 -35.08
CA GLN A 118 -6.51 14.37 -34.19
C GLN A 118 -6.17 14.73 -32.75
N GLU A 119 -6.89 15.71 -32.17
CA GLU A 119 -6.76 16.05 -30.75
C GLU A 119 -7.11 14.83 -29.89
N PRO A 120 -6.15 14.25 -29.15
CA PRO A 120 -6.43 13.08 -28.34
C PRO A 120 -7.31 13.46 -27.16
N ALA A 121 -8.26 12.58 -26.84
CA ALA A 121 -9.14 12.75 -25.69
C ALA A 121 -8.31 12.96 -24.40
N PRO A 122 -8.74 13.85 -23.49
CA PRO A 122 -8.02 14.12 -22.26
C PRO A 122 -8.03 12.88 -21.37
N LYS A 123 -6.96 12.09 -21.42
CA LYS A 123 -6.74 11.00 -20.46
C LYS A 123 -6.07 11.56 -19.22
N GLU A 124 -6.68 11.32 -18.06
CA GLU A 124 -6.03 11.57 -16.77
C GLU A 124 -4.85 10.60 -16.62
N VAL A 125 -3.67 11.14 -16.30
CA VAL A 125 -2.47 10.34 -16.04
C VAL A 125 -2.35 10.16 -14.53
N GLN A 126 -2.34 8.92 -14.06
CA GLN A 126 -2.03 8.63 -12.67
C GLN A 126 -0.53 8.47 -12.49
N ILE A 127 0.01 9.15 -11.48
CA ILE A 127 1.43 9.06 -11.11
C ILE A 127 1.58 8.10 -9.93
N LEU A 128 2.46 7.12 -10.10
CA LEU A 128 2.87 6.18 -9.07
C LEU A 128 4.26 6.54 -8.56
N LEU A 129 4.35 6.84 -7.28
CA LEU A 129 5.63 7.14 -6.64
C LEU A 129 6.23 5.88 -6.03
N PHE A 130 7.52 5.65 -6.29
CA PHE A 130 8.34 4.66 -5.60
C PHE A 130 9.69 5.29 -5.26
N LYS A 131 10.51 4.64 -4.42
CA LYS A 131 11.85 5.14 -4.08
C LYS A 131 12.87 4.01 -4.23
N SER A 132 13.73 4.07 -5.24
CA SER A 132 14.83 3.10 -5.36
C SER A 132 16.04 3.54 -4.54
N GLY A 133 16.44 2.75 -3.54
CA GLY A 133 17.72 2.91 -2.84
C GLY A 133 17.71 2.53 -1.35
N ARG A 134 18.86 2.09 -0.83
CA ARG A 134 19.09 1.76 0.61
C ARG A 134 18.75 2.93 1.56
N ALA A 135 18.83 4.18 1.09
CA ALA A 135 18.57 5.40 1.86
C ALA A 135 17.07 5.76 2.03
N GLY A 136 16.18 4.84 1.68
CA GLY A 136 14.78 4.86 2.09
C GLY A 136 14.52 3.76 3.10
N ALA A 137 15.24 3.75 4.23
CA ALA A 137 14.79 3.00 5.40
C ALA A 137 13.39 3.56 5.72
N GLY A 138 12.36 2.87 5.22
CA GLY A 138 10.99 3.27 5.42
C GLY A 138 10.75 3.43 6.91
N LEU A 139 9.90 4.39 7.27
CA LEU A 139 9.56 4.60 8.67
C LEU A 139 8.82 3.36 9.15
N SER A 140 9.27 2.76 10.27
CA SER A 140 8.47 1.74 10.94
C SER A 140 7.09 2.34 11.23
N MET A 141 6.04 1.51 11.14
CA MET A 141 4.69 1.96 11.36
C MET A 141 4.46 2.51 12.79
N ARG A 142 5.38 2.22 13.73
CA ARG A 142 5.39 2.75 15.09
C ARG A 142 5.92 4.18 15.19
N ASP A 143 6.88 4.52 14.33
CA ASP A 143 7.55 5.83 14.30
C ASP A 143 6.73 6.87 13.52
N VAL A 144 5.69 6.44 12.81
CA VAL A 144 4.72 7.31 12.15
C VAL A 144 3.86 8.03 13.20
N LYS A 145 4.43 9.09 13.78
CA LYS A 145 3.73 9.99 14.71
C LYS A 145 2.85 10.97 13.93
N PRO A 146 1.56 11.12 14.29
CA PRO A 146 0.67 12.07 13.64
C PRO A 146 1.19 13.52 13.67
N GLU A 147 1.84 13.92 14.75
CA GLU A 147 2.34 15.29 14.94
C GLU A 147 3.33 15.74 13.85
N LEU A 148 4.16 14.82 13.36
CA LEU A 148 5.24 15.17 12.43
C LEU A 148 4.90 14.90 10.97
N TYR A 149 4.02 13.92 10.71
CA TYR A 149 3.82 13.32 9.38
C TYR A 149 2.40 13.45 8.81
N VAL A 150 1.45 14.08 9.51
CA VAL A 150 0.11 14.32 8.93
C VAL A 150 0.24 15.17 7.66
N SER A 151 -0.46 14.75 6.61
CA SER A 151 -0.45 15.33 5.26
C SER A 151 0.87 15.25 4.50
N LYS A 152 1.90 14.61 5.07
CA LYS A 152 3.21 14.41 4.43
C LYS A 152 3.29 13.07 3.73
N LEU A 153 4.20 12.99 2.76
CA LEU A 153 4.53 11.74 2.08
C LEU A 153 5.40 10.86 3.00
N VAL A 154 4.95 9.65 3.28
CA VAL A 154 5.68 8.65 4.07
C VAL A 154 5.84 7.35 3.29
N ILE A 155 6.96 6.67 3.53
CA ILE A 155 7.23 5.34 3.00
C ILE A 155 7.19 4.38 4.18
N VAL A 156 6.20 3.49 4.20
CA VAL A 156 5.98 2.55 5.30
C VAL A 156 6.15 1.12 4.76
N PRO A 157 7.17 0.38 5.25
CA PRO A 157 7.31 -1.04 4.96
C PRO A 157 6.22 -1.82 5.71
N CYS A 158 5.42 -2.60 5.00
CA CYS A 158 4.29 -3.31 5.57
C CYS A 158 3.96 -4.61 4.83
N ILE A 159 3.06 -5.39 5.41
CA ILE A 159 2.44 -6.58 4.81
C ILE A 159 0.95 -6.31 4.64
N VAL A 160 0.41 -6.60 3.47
CA VAL A 160 -1.04 -6.50 3.23
C VAL A 160 -1.71 -7.71 3.89
N THR A 161 -2.51 -7.50 4.93
CA THR A 161 -3.20 -8.58 5.65
C THR A 161 -4.57 -8.87 5.09
N ALA A 162 -5.31 -7.82 4.74
CA ALA A 162 -6.64 -7.94 4.19
C ALA A 162 -6.89 -6.96 3.05
N ALA A 163 -7.73 -7.38 2.11
CA ALA A 163 -8.21 -6.54 1.03
C ALA A 163 -9.75 -6.61 0.96
N SER A 164 -10.38 -5.45 0.82
CA SER A 164 -11.81 -5.33 0.52
C SER A 164 -12.10 -5.56 -0.96
N ARG A 165 -13.38 -5.72 -1.30
CA ARG A 165 -13.82 -5.65 -2.70
C ARG A 165 -13.62 -4.22 -3.23
N PRO A 166 -13.26 -4.06 -4.51
CA PRO A 166 -13.28 -2.75 -5.17
C PRO A 166 -14.65 -2.08 -4.99
N SER A 167 -14.64 -0.82 -4.56
CA SER A 167 -15.80 0.06 -4.49
C SER A 167 -15.57 1.27 -5.40
N HIS A 168 -16.62 2.04 -5.67
CA HIS A 168 -16.51 3.23 -6.52
C HIS A 168 -16.72 4.49 -5.67
N LYS A 169 -15.83 5.46 -5.87
CA LYS A 169 -15.93 6.77 -5.25
C LYS A 169 -16.07 7.85 -6.33
N ALA A 170 -17.02 8.75 -6.13
CA ALA A 170 -17.18 9.90 -7.01
C ALA A 170 -16.01 10.89 -6.84
N THR A 171 -15.45 11.41 -7.95
CA THR A 171 -14.50 12.52 -7.97
C THR A 171 -15.18 13.85 -8.22
N HIS A 172 -16.14 13.89 -9.14
CA HIS A 172 -16.99 15.06 -9.38
C HIS A 172 -18.45 14.64 -9.28
N VAL A 173 -19.16 15.32 -8.40
CA VAL A 173 -20.61 15.13 -8.24
C VAL A 173 -21.30 16.38 -8.75
N SER A 174 -22.22 16.21 -9.69
CA SER A 174 -23.15 17.28 -10.03
C SER A 174 -24.37 17.22 -9.12
N ILE A 175 -24.75 18.37 -8.59
CA ILE A 175 -25.91 18.54 -7.73
C ILE A 175 -26.89 19.48 -8.42
N GLN A 176 -28.18 19.22 -8.25
CA GLN A 176 -29.25 20.04 -8.80
C GLN A 176 -30.22 20.47 -7.70
N CYS A 177 -30.53 21.75 -7.67
CA CYS A 177 -31.58 22.27 -6.80
C CYS A 177 -32.95 21.78 -7.25
N ARG A 178 -33.75 21.25 -6.33
CA ARG A 178 -35.11 20.74 -6.61
C ARG A 178 -36.07 21.83 -7.10
N SER A 179 -35.93 23.06 -6.58
CA SER A 179 -36.85 24.16 -6.87
C SER A 179 -36.45 24.95 -8.12
N CYS A 180 -35.21 25.45 -8.16
CA CYS A 180 -34.75 26.33 -9.25
C CYS A 180 -34.01 25.60 -10.37
N LYS A 181 -33.83 24.27 -10.30
CA LYS A 181 -33.09 23.43 -11.27
C LYS A 181 -31.64 23.85 -11.52
N HIS A 182 -31.10 24.76 -10.72
CA HIS A 182 -29.70 25.18 -10.79
C HIS A 182 -28.78 24.00 -10.52
N THR A 183 -27.84 23.77 -11.45
CA THR A 183 -26.85 22.70 -11.36
C THR A 183 -25.49 23.24 -10.96
N LEU A 184 -24.87 22.65 -9.95
CA LEU A 184 -23.49 22.91 -9.54
C LEU A 184 -22.67 21.63 -9.68
N ARG A 185 -21.42 21.77 -10.10
CA ARG A 185 -20.45 20.68 -10.09
C ARG A 185 -19.52 20.86 -8.90
N LEU A 186 -19.51 19.90 -7.99
CA LEU A 186 -18.67 19.92 -6.79
C LEU A 186 -17.57 18.85 -6.90
N PRO A 187 -16.29 19.20 -6.68
CA PRO A 187 -15.24 18.21 -6.54
C PRO A 187 -15.34 17.52 -5.17
N CYS A 188 -15.23 16.21 -5.17
CA CYS A 188 -15.06 15.41 -3.97
C CYS A 188 -13.62 15.53 -3.47
N ARG A 189 -13.44 15.68 -2.16
CA ARG A 189 -12.10 15.63 -1.56
C ARG A 189 -11.49 14.25 -1.80
N PRO A 190 -10.20 14.14 -2.11
CA PRO A 190 -9.52 12.85 -2.27
C PRO A 190 -9.55 11.98 -0.99
N GLY A 191 -9.32 10.66 -1.11
CA GLY A 191 -9.24 9.74 0.03
C GLY A 191 -10.60 9.29 0.57
N MET A 192 -10.84 9.33 1.88
CA MET A 192 -12.15 8.99 2.49
C MET A 192 -13.03 10.22 2.79
N GLY A 193 -12.68 11.38 2.23
CA GLY A 193 -13.49 12.60 2.37
C GLY A 193 -14.81 12.53 1.60
N GLY A 194 -15.90 12.92 2.25
CA GLY A 194 -17.21 13.11 1.61
C GLY A 194 -17.37 14.50 1.00
N VAL A 195 -18.50 14.71 0.31
CA VAL A 195 -18.92 16.04 -0.18
C VAL A 195 -19.85 16.67 0.84
N ALA A 196 -19.54 17.90 1.26
CA ALA A 196 -20.48 18.73 2.00
C ALA A 196 -21.40 19.44 1.01
N LEU A 197 -22.69 19.13 1.06
CA LEU A 197 -23.68 19.82 0.24
C LEU A 197 -23.92 21.22 0.82
N PRO A 198 -23.91 22.27 -0.02
CA PRO A 198 -24.19 23.62 0.44
C PRO A 198 -25.65 23.73 0.91
N ARG A 199 -25.87 24.32 2.09
CA ARG A 199 -27.19 24.45 2.70
C ARG A 199 -28.10 25.48 2.03
N LYS A 200 -27.51 26.45 1.32
CA LYS A 200 -28.20 27.53 0.62
C LYS A 200 -28.05 27.35 -0.89
N CYS A 201 -29.14 27.60 -1.61
CA CYS A 201 -29.10 27.62 -3.06
C CYS A 201 -28.26 28.81 -3.56
N GLN A 202 -27.31 28.54 -4.45
CA GLN A 202 -26.44 29.56 -5.08
C GLN A 202 -27.02 30.06 -6.40
N GLY A 203 -28.16 29.51 -6.85
CA GLY A 203 -28.89 29.98 -8.03
C GLY A 203 -29.36 31.44 -7.92
N SER A 204 -29.35 32.04 -6.72
CA SER A 204 -29.61 33.48 -6.52
C SER A 204 -28.54 34.37 -7.14
N ALA A 205 -27.28 33.92 -7.16
CA ALA A 205 -26.16 34.70 -7.69
C ALA A 205 -26.02 34.61 -9.22
N ALA A 206 -26.64 33.62 -9.87
CA ALA A 206 -26.42 33.32 -11.30
C ALA A 206 -27.49 33.91 -12.25
N GLY A 207 -28.40 34.76 -11.75
CA GLY A 207 -29.48 35.34 -12.55
C GLY A 207 -30.64 34.35 -12.84
N PRO A 208 -31.87 34.86 -13.04
CA PRO A 208 -33.06 34.02 -13.14
C PRO A 208 -33.13 33.36 -14.52
N SER A 209 -32.68 32.12 -14.65
CA SER A 209 -32.82 31.37 -15.92
C SER A 209 -34.23 30.83 -16.15
N LEU A 210 -35.14 30.88 -15.16
CA LEU A 210 -36.47 30.28 -15.29
C LEU A 210 -37.53 30.84 -14.33
N GLY A 211 -37.66 32.17 -14.22
CA GLY A 211 -38.85 32.83 -13.63
C GLY A 211 -39.21 32.52 -12.16
N VAL A 212 -38.46 31.65 -11.47
CA VAL A 212 -38.61 31.36 -10.05
C VAL A 212 -37.66 32.26 -9.30
N ALA A 213 -38.21 33.16 -8.48
CA ALA A 213 -37.43 34.02 -7.60
C ALA A 213 -36.52 33.16 -6.71
N ALA A 214 -35.24 33.53 -6.65
CA ALA A 214 -34.24 32.77 -5.92
C ALA A 214 -34.48 32.68 -4.41
N ASP A 215 -35.37 33.52 -3.88
CA ASP A 215 -35.79 33.57 -2.48
C ASP A 215 -36.76 32.44 -2.05
N GLN A 216 -37.16 31.56 -2.97
CA GLN A 216 -38.06 30.42 -2.67
C GLN A 216 -37.35 29.07 -2.51
N CYS A 217 -36.01 29.04 -2.56
CA CYS A 217 -35.28 27.80 -2.32
C CYS A 217 -35.12 27.57 -0.81
N GLY A 218 -35.74 26.51 -0.28
CA GLY A 218 -35.62 26.12 1.13
C GLY A 218 -34.19 25.72 1.52
N LEU A 219 -34.00 25.45 2.82
CA LEU A 219 -32.76 24.90 3.37
C LEU A 219 -32.50 23.48 2.83
N ASP A 220 -31.25 23.17 2.48
CA ASP A 220 -30.79 21.92 1.85
C ASP A 220 -31.55 21.51 0.57
N PRO A 221 -31.61 22.39 -0.47
CA PRO A 221 -32.46 22.15 -1.64
C PRO A 221 -31.82 21.26 -2.71
N TYR A 222 -30.55 20.88 -2.55
CA TYR A 222 -29.78 20.15 -3.55
C TYR A 222 -29.94 18.63 -3.45
N ALA A 223 -30.18 17.99 -4.59
CA ALA A 223 -30.11 16.56 -4.77
C ALA A 223 -28.93 16.19 -5.68
N ILE A 224 -28.28 15.07 -5.40
CA ILE A 224 -27.20 14.53 -6.25
C ILE A 224 -27.82 13.96 -7.53
N LEU A 225 -27.32 14.38 -8.69
CA LEU A 225 -27.70 13.80 -9.98
C LEU A 225 -26.77 12.61 -10.28
N SER A 226 -27.30 11.39 -10.17
CA SER A 226 -26.57 10.15 -10.46
C SER A 226 -26.04 10.07 -11.90
N ASP A 227 -26.74 10.69 -12.85
CA ASP A 227 -26.45 10.58 -14.28
C ASP A 227 -25.20 11.35 -14.70
N ARG A 228 -24.76 12.29 -13.87
CA ARG A 228 -23.62 13.19 -14.13
C ARG A 228 -22.66 13.15 -12.94
N VAL A 229 -22.20 11.93 -12.63
CA VAL A 229 -21.16 11.67 -11.64
C VAL A 229 -19.95 11.05 -12.34
N GLU A 230 -18.79 11.61 -12.10
CA GLU A 230 -17.53 10.96 -12.46
C GLU A 230 -17.08 10.11 -11.28
N CYS A 231 -16.90 8.81 -11.52
CA CYS A 231 -16.50 7.83 -10.52
C CYS A 231 -15.11 7.30 -10.80
N GLN A 232 -14.38 7.00 -9.74
CA GLN A 232 -13.09 6.33 -9.77
C GLN A 232 -13.13 5.13 -8.81
N ASP A 233 -12.39 4.09 -9.16
CA ASP A 233 -12.31 2.88 -8.34
C ASP A 233 -11.46 3.15 -7.09
N GLN A 234 -11.92 2.60 -5.97
CA GLN A 234 -11.29 2.69 -4.66
C GLN A 234 -11.26 1.29 -4.03
N GLN A 235 -10.18 0.98 -3.33
CA GLN A 235 -10.07 -0.25 -2.55
C GLN A 235 -9.45 0.04 -1.19
N ASN A 236 -10.06 -0.52 -0.15
CA ASN A 236 -9.55 -0.46 1.20
C ASN A 236 -8.68 -1.70 1.48
N LEU A 237 -7.46 -1.47 1.95
CA LEU A 237 -6.50 -2.48 2.36
C LEU A 237 -6.22 -2.35 3.86
N LYS A 238 -5.87 -3.46 4.50
CA LYS A 238 -5.36 -3.47 5.87
C LYS A 238 -3.87 -3.77 5.81
N LEU A 239 -3.06 -2.80 6.21
CA LEU A 239 -1.61 -2.89 6.26
C LEU A 239 -1.19 -3.26 7.68
N GLN A 240 -0.24 -4.18 7.82
CA GLN A 240 0.35 -4.55 9.10
C GLN A 240 1.85 -4.31 9.05
N GLU A 241 2.43 -3.93 10.20
CA GLU A 241 3.87 -3.86 10.37
C GLU A 241 4.54 -5.23 10.11
N ARG A 242 5.78 -5.23 9.63
CA ARG A 242 6.53 -6.47 9.42
C ARG A 242 6.82 -7.13 10.78
N PRO A 243 6.75 -8.46 10.89
CA PRO A 243 6.99 -9.15 12.16
C PRO A 243 8.41 -8.93 12.70
N GLU A 244 9.37 -8.62 11.82
CA GLU A 244 10.77 -8.33 12.14
C GLU A 244 10.93 -6.98 12.89
N ASP A 245 10.05 -6.01 12.62
CA ASP A 245 10.09 -4.66 13.21
C ASP A 245 9.33 -4.58 14.55
N VAL A 246 8.63 -5.66 14.92
CA VAL A 246 7.82 -5.69 16.14
C VAL A 246 8.72 -5.95 17.36
N PRO A 247 8.76 -5.04 18.35
CA PRO A 247 9.51 -5.27 19.59
C PRO A 247 8.92 -6.45 20.35
N ALA A 248 9.79 -7.24 20.97
CA ALA A 248 9.41 -8.45 21.69
C ALA A 248 8.38 -8.12 22.80
N GLY A 249 7.21 -8.75 22.73
CA GLY A 249 6.15 -8.63 23.73
C GLY A 249 5.03 -7.65 23.40
N ASP A 250 5.11 -6.88 22.30
CA ASP A 250 4.03 -6.00 21.86
C ASP A 250 3.23 -6.61 20.69
N LEU A 251 1.96 -6.20 20.56
CA LEU A 251 1.10 -6.63 19.47
C LEU A 251 1.49 -5.88 18.18
N PRO A 252 1.58 -6.54 17.01
CA PRO A 252 1.80 -5.86 15.74
C PRO A 252 0.66 -4.87 15.46
N ARG A 253 1.03 -3.63 15.09
CA ARG A 253 0.05 -2.59 14.76
C ARG A 253 -0.46 -2.79 13.33
N SER A 254 -1.72 -2.44 13.09
CA SER A 254 -2.34 -2.41 11.75
C SER A 254 -2.87 -1.01 11.43
N MET A 255 -2.80 -0.61 10.16
CA MET A 255 -3.27 0.67 9.63
C MET A 255 -4.16 0.44 8.41
N LEU A 256 -5.16 1.30 8.23
CA LEU A 256 -5.99 1.29 7.03
C LEU A 256 -5.24 1.95 5.87
N GLY A 257 -5.09 1.24 4.76
CA GLY A 257 -4.60 1.76 3.49
C GLY A 257 -5.75 1.98 2.51
N VAL A 258 -5.74 3.08 1.79
CA VAL A 258 -6.70 3.37 0.72
C VAL A 258 -5.95 3.47 -0.59
N VAL A 259 -6.44 2.74 -1.58
CA VAL A 259 -5.89 2.66 -2.93
C VAL A 259 -6.92 3.16 -3.92
N GLU A 260 -6.49 3.93 -4.93
CA GLU A 260 -7.36 4.54 -5.94
C GLU A 260 -6.90 4.19 -7.36
N ARG A 261 -7.85 4.18 -8.31
CA ARG A 261 -7.62 4.05 -9.76
C ARG A 261 -6.84 2.77 -10.13
N ALA A 262 -5.71 2.89 -10.84
CA ALA A 262 -4.98 1.77 -11.43
C ALA A 262 -4.31 0.85 -10.39
N LEU A 263 -4.21 1.28 -9.14
CA LEU A 263 -3.63 0.48 -8.07
C LEU A 263 -4.63 -0.54 -7.48
N VAL A 264 -5.92 -0.39 -7.78
CA VAL A 264 -6.97 -1.31 -7.32
C VAL A 264 -6.75 -2.70 -7.91
N GLY A 265 -6.88 -3.74 -7.07
CA GLY A 265 -6.71 -5.13 -7.47
C GLY A 265 -5.27 -5.56 -7.74
N CYS A 266 -4.28 -4.66 -7.60
CA CYS A 266 -2.87 -5.02 -7.79
C CYS A 266 -2.28 -5.76 -6.58
N LEU A 267 -2.70 -5.39 -5.37
CA LEU A 267 -2.14 -5.92 -4.13
C LEU A 267 -2.94 -7.10 -3.60
N THR A 268 -2.28 -8.24 -3.49
CA THR A 268 -2.86 -9.45 -2.89
C THR A 268 -2.52 -9.54 -1.40
N PRO A 269 -3.46 -10.00 -0.54
CA PRO A 269 -3.14 -10.32 0.86
C PRO A 269 -1.96 -11.30 0.95
N GLY A 270 -1.04 -11.07 1.90
CA GLY A 270 0.22 -11.79 2.05
C GLY A 270 1.43 -11.08 1.42
N THR A 271 1.20 -10.13 0.51
CA THR A 271 2.29 -9.46 -0.19
C THR A 271 3.00 -8.47 0.73
N ARG A 272 4.34 -8.56 0.78
CA ARG A 272 5.21 -7.57 1.44
C ARG A 272 5.43 -6.40 0.50
N VAL A 273 5.17 -5.19 0.98
CA VAL A 273 5.28 -3.97 0.17
C VAL A 273 5.93 -2.85 0.98
N ALA A 274 6.64 -1.97 0.30
CA ALA A 274 6.91 -0.62 0.78
C ALA A 274 5.83 0.29 0.21
N ALA A 275 4.86 0.66 1.03
CA ALA A 275 3.76 1.54 0.63
C ALA A 275 4.23 2.99 0.71
N VAL A 276 4.19 3.70 -0.42
CA VAL A 276 4.39 5.14 -0.49
C VAL A 276 3.02 5.80 -0.44
N GLY A 277 2.76 6.56 0.62
CA GLY A 277 1.45 7.14 0.81
C GLY A 277 1.46 8.40 1.64
N ILE A 278 0.32 9.10 1.60
CA ILE A 278 0.07 10.31 2.38
C ILE A 278 -0.69 9.90 3.63
N LEU A 279 -0.13 10.21 4.79
CA LEU A 279 -0.82 9.97 6.05
C LEU A 279 -1.94 11.00 6.19
N SER A 280 -3.18 10.53 6.21
CA SER A 280 -4.37 11.36 6.33
C SER A 280 -5.20 10.91 7.53
N ILE A 281 -6.04 11.82 8.03
CA ILE A 281 -7.00 11.52 9.10
C ILE A 281 -8.41 11.60 8.53
N PHE A 282 -9.29 10.72 8.98
CA PHE A 282 -10.71 10.86 8.71
C PHE A 282 -11.49 10.88 10.01
N ALA A 283 -12.55 11.69 10.02
CA ALA A 283 -13.53 11.67 11.08
C ALA A 283 -14.49 10.52 10.79
N GLN A 284 -14.42 9.48 11.61
CA GLN A 284 -15.42 8.43 11.55
C GLN A 284 -16.71 9.01 12.15
N LYS A 285 -17.80 9.08 11.36
CA LYS A 285 -19.11 9.27 11.96
C LYS A 285 -19.40 8.01 12.77
N GLU A 286 -19.35 8.12 14.10
CA GLU A 286 -19.91 7.07 14.94
C GLU A 286 -21.35 6.84 14.50
N GLY A 287 -21.72 5.56 14.39
CA GLY A 287 -23.04 5.16 13.92
C GLY A 287 -24.12 5.91 14.69
N ALA A 288 -25.09 6.46 13.95
CA ALA A 288 -26.24 7.15 14.51
C ALA A 288 -27.07 6.19 15.38
N GLY A 289 -26.68 6.02 16.64
CA GLY A 289 -27.28 5.03 17.55
C GLY A 289 -27.17 5.38 19.04
N GLY A 290 -26.84 6.63 19.39
CA GLY A 290 -26.77 7.07 20.78
C GLY A 290 -27.16 8.53 20.94
N ALA A 291 -28.45 8.80 21.09
CA ALA A 291 -28.94 10.08 21.55
C ALA A 291 -28.63 10.21 23.05
N GLY A 292 -27.50 10.82 23.40
CA GLY A 292 -27.17 11.16 24.80
C GLY A 292 -25.67 11.26 25.03
N GLY A 293 -25.12 12.48 24.95
CA GLY A 293 -23.73 12.78 25.32
C GLY A 293 -22.97 13.51 24.22
N ARG A 294 -23.13 14.84 24.13
CA ARG A 294 -22.25 15.71 23.34
C ARG A 294 -20.93 15.94 24.09
N GLU A 295 -20.12 14.90 24.21
CA GLU A 295 -18.68 15.10 24.29
C GLU A 295 -18.13 14.75 22.91
N ALA A 296 -17.82 15.77 22.12
CA ALA A 296 -17.16 15.59 20.84
C ALA A 296 -15.72 15.13 21.10
N VAL A 297 -15.55 13.86 21.42
CA VAL A 297 -14.24 13.22 21.52
C VAL A 297 -13.60 13.36 20.14
N ALA A 298 -12.63 14.26 20.02
CA ALA A 298 -11.94 14.61 18.77
C ALA A 298 -10.96 13.50 18.31
N VAL A 299 -11.27 12.24 18.59
CA VAL A 299 -10.47 11.09 18.16
C VAL A 299 -10.75 10.84 16.69
N ARG A 300 -9.73 11.05 15.87
CA ARG A 300 -9.75 10.76 14.43
C ARG A 300 -8.86 9.56 14.15
N GLN A 301 -9.30 8.70 13.24
CA GLN A 301 -8.52 7.54 12.86
C GLN A 301 -7.57 7.90 11.71
N PRO A 302 -6.29 7.51 11.81
CA PRO A 302 -5.35 7.68 10.71
C PRO A 302 -5.59 6.60 9.64
N TYR A 303 -5.36 6.99 8.38
CA TYR A 303 -5.28 6.08 7.25
C TYR A 303 -4.19 6.55 6.30
N LEU A 304 -3.61 5.60 5.57
CA LEU A 304 -2.59 5.86 4.56
C LEU A 304 -3.26 5.88 3.18
N ARG A 305 -3.26 7.04 2.51
CA ARG A 305 -3.64 7.12 1.09
C ARG A 305 -2.44 6.71 0.25
N ILE A 306 -2.50 5.53 -0.35
CA ILE A 306 -1.39 4.95 -1.10
C ILE A 306 -1.35 5.58 -2.49
N VAL A 307 -0.25 6.25 -2.80
CA VAL A 307 0.04 6.89 -4.09
C VAL A 307 0.87 5.96 -4.98
N GLY A 308 1.69 5.12 -4.35
CA GLY A 308 2.41 4.05 -5.03
C GLY A 308 2.88 3.01 -4.05
N PHE A 309 3.33 1.88 -4.57
CA PHE A 309 3.93 0.84 -3.77
C PHE A 309 5.07 0.22 -4.54
N GLN A 310 6.03 -0.29 -3.78
CA GLN A 310 7.06 -1.18 -4.29
C GLN A 310 6.83 -2.54 -3.64
N GLU A 311 6.52 -3.54 -4.44
CA GLU A 311 6.53 -4.91 -3.94
C GLU A 311 7.97 -5.27 -3.56
N ASP A 312 8.14 -5.83 -2.36
CA ASP A 312 9.37 -6.54 -2.03
C ASP A 312 9.30 -7.85 -2.81
N VAL A 313 9.75 -7.77 -4.06
CA VAL A 313 9.69 -8.89 -4.98
C VAL A 313 10.65 -9.98 -4.49
N LEU A 314 10.14 -10.89 -3.65
CA LEU A 314 10.61 -12.27 -3.56
C LEU A 314 10.06 -13.05 -4.78
N ARG A 315 10.29 -12.56 -6.00
CA ARG A 315 10.08 -13.41 -7.18
C ARG A 315 11.09 -14.54 -7.07
N GLY A 316 10.66 -15.74 -7.44
CA GLY A 316 11.41 -16.99 -7.31
C GLY A 316 12.68 -17.09 -8.17
N ASP A 317 13.27 -15.95 -8.54
CA ASP A 317 14.66 -15.78 -8.92
C ASP A 317 15.38 -15.09 -7.74
N GLY A 318 15.57 -15.86 -6.66
CA GLY A 318 16.72 -15.76 -5.76
C GLY A 318 17.13 -14.43 -5.13
N SER A 319 16.32 -13.37 -5.14
CA SER A 319 16.76 -12.10 -4.56
C SER A 319 15.57 -11.18 -4.25
N ARG A 320 15.38 -10.84 -2.95
CA ARG A 320 15.57 -9.41 -2.61
C ARG A 320 16.85 -9.10 -3.35
N VAL A 321 16.94 -8.20 -4.32
CA VAL A 321 18.25 -7.60 -4.52
C VAL A 321 18.29 -6.61 -3.36
N PRO A 322 18.75 -6.95 -2.12
CA PRO A 322 19.43 -5.88 -1.46
C PRO A 322 20.53 -5.53 -2.47
N THR A 323 20.70 -4.25 -2.72
CA THR A 323 21.94 -3.75 -3.25
C THR A 323 23.00 -4.20 -2.25
N PHE A 324 23.46 -5.45 -2.36
CA PHE A 324 24.62 -5.93 -1.66
C PHE A 324 25.77 -5.10 -2.21
N SER A 325 26.64 -4.62 -1.34
CA SER A 325 27.83 -3.97 -1.84
C SER A 325 28.65 -5.00 -2.63
N ALA A 326 29.45 -4.53 -3.59
CA ALA A 326 30.38 -5.41 -4.30
C ALA A 326 31.32 -6.16 -3.32
N GLU A 327 31.59 -5.57 -2.15
CA GLU A 327 32.35 -6.18 -1.06
C GLU A 327 31.59 -7.33 -0.38
N GLU A 328 30.31 -7.16 -0.09
CA GLU A 328 29.44 -8.22 0.45
C GLU A 328 29.36 -9.40 -0.54
N GLU A 329 29.17 -9.13 -1.83
CA GLU A 329 29.17 -10.17 -2.86
C GLU A 329 30.50 -10.94 -2.94
N ALA A 330 31.64 -10.23 -2.85
CA ALA A 330 32.96 -10.84 -2.82
C ALA A 330 33.10 -11.77 -1.61
N SER A 331 32.69 -11.32 -0.42
CA SER A 331 32.74 -12.12 0.81
C SER A 331 31.89 -13.40 0.70
N PHE A 332 30.71 -13.34 0.06
CA PHE A 332 29.87 -14.52 -0.15
C PHE A 332 30.48 -15.50 -1.14
N ARG A 333 31.13 -15.01 -2.20
CA ARG A 333 31.85 -15.88 -3.16
C ARG A 333 33.05 -16.55 -2.50
N GLU A 334 33.82 -15.82 -1.69
CA GLU A 334 34.94 -16.38 -0.92
C GLU A 334 34.46 -17.46 0.05
N PHE A 335 33.36 -17.21 0.78
CA PHE A 335 32.77 -18.19 1.68
C PHE A 335 32.29 -19.43 0.93
N ALA A 336 31.62 -19.27 -0.21
CA ALA A 336 31.13 -20.38 -1.04
C ALA A 336 32.27 -21.22 -1.64
N ALA A 337 33.41 -20.60 -1.97
CA ALA A 337 34.58 -21.29 -2.49
C ALA A 337 35.32 -22.13 -1.43
N SER A 338 35.10 -21.85 -0.14
CA SER A 338 35.78 -22.57 0.93
C SER A 338 35.28 -24.04 1.04
N PRO A 339 36.18 -25.04 1.14
CA PRO A 339 35.79 -26.45 1.15
C PRO A 339 35.07 -26.89 2.43
N LEU A 340 35.19 -26.11 3.52
CA LEU A 340 34.54 -26.36 4.82
C LEU A 340 33.23 -25.59 5.00
N CYS A 341 32.71 -24.94 3.95
CA CYS A 341 31.52 -24.08 4.05
C CYS A 341 30.29 -24.84 4.57
N GLN A 342 30.06 -26.05 4.07
CA GLN A 342 28.90 -26.87 4.44
C GLN A 342 28.96 -27.29 5.92
N GLN A 343 30.11 -27.79 6.38
CA GLN A 343 30.30 -28.21 7.77
C GLN A 343 30.09 -27.04 8.73
N ARG A 344 30.70 -25.88 8.42
CA ARG A 344 30.52 -24.65 9.21
C ARG A 344 29.06 -24.22 9.28
N LEU A 345 28.33 -24.34 8.18
CA LEU A 345 26.92 -23.98 8.14
C LEU A 345 26.06 -24.93 8.98
N PHE A 346 26.33 -26.24 8.93
CA PHE A 346 25.62 -27.23 9.72
C PHE A 346 25.92 -27.13 11.23
N GLU A 347 27.15 -26.80 11.60
CA GLU A 347 27.54 -26.54 13.00
C GLU A 347 26.90 -25.25 13.54
N ALA A 348 26.75 -24.23 12.69
CA ALA A 348 26.09 -22.98 13.04
C ALA A 348 24.56 -23.11 13.21
N MET A 349 23.95 -24.18 12.69
CA MET A 349 22.53 -24.47 12.88
C MET A 349 22.26 -24.93 14.32
N ALA A 350 21.49 -24.14 15.07
CA ALA A 350 21.09 -24.40 16.45
C ALA A 350 22.28 -24.79 17.36
N PRO A 351 23.21 -23.85 17.65
CA PRO A 351 24.42 -24.13 18.45
C PRO A 351 24.10 -24.50 19.90
N ALA A 352 22.92 -24.10 20.41
CA ALA A 352 22.47 -24.42 21.76
C ALA A 352 22.07 -25.90 21.96
N ILE A 353 21.87 -26.66 20.87
CA ILE A 353 21.43 -28.06 20.93
C ILE A 353 22.60 -28.95 20.53
N TYR A 354 22.98 -29.86 21.43
CA TYR A 354 24.02 -30.85 21.18
C TYR A 354 23.49 -32.05 20.38
N GLY A 355 24.31 -32.58 19.47
CA GLY A 355 23.97 -33.74 18.64
C GLY A 355 23.01 -33.45 17.48
N HIS A 356 22.35 -34.50 17.00
CA HIS A 356 21.37 -34.47 15.89
C HIS A 356 21.88 -33.83 14.59
N GLU A 357 23.08 -34.23 14.14
CA GLU A 357 23.70 -33.66 12.94
C GLU A 357 22.84 -33.79 11.68
N ASP A 358 22.14 -34.92 11.51
CA ASP A 358 21.32 -35.14 10.32
C ASP A 358 20.07 -34.26 10.29
N ILE A 359 19.49 -33.98 11.46
CA ILE A 359 18.38 -33.03 11.58
C ILE A 359 18.87 -31.62 11.24
N LYS A 360 20.05 -31.22 11.73
CA LYS A 360 20.65 -29.91 11.42
C LYS A 360 20.94 -29.76 9.93
N LYS A 361 21.48 -30.81 9.28
CA LYS A 361 21.68 -30.85 7.82
C LYS A 361 20.36 -30.69 7.06
N ALA A 362 19.31 -31.42 7.45
CA ALA A 362 17.99 -31.32 6.82
C ALA A 362 17.37 -29.91 6.96
N LEU A 363 17.47 -29.30 8.15
CA LEU A 363 16.98 -27.94 8.40
C LEU A 363 17.76 -26.88 7.62
N ALA A 364 19.07 -27.06 7.44
CA ALA A 364 19.86 -26.19 6.58
C ALA A 364 19.40 -26.28 5.12
N CYS A 365 19.19 -27.49 4.59
CA CYS A 365 18.66 -27.69 3.24
C CYS A 365 17.25 -27.11 3.06
N LEU A 366 16.41 -27.16 4.10
CA LEU A 366 15.08 -26.54 4.12
C LEU A 366 15.14 -25.01 3.90
N LEU A 367 16.07 -24.32 4.56
CA LEU A 367 16.22 -22.87 4.47
C LEU A 367 16.66 -22.39 3.08
N PHE A 368 17.52 -23.16 2.40
CA PHE A 368 17.94 -22.84 1.04
C PHE A 368 16.89 -23.20 -0.01
N GLY A 369 16.18 -24.30 0.21
CA GLY A 369 15.24 -24.85 -0.78
C GLY A 369 15.94 -25.34 -2.05
N GLY A 370 15.15 -25.69 -3.05
CA GLY A 370 15.60 -26.18 -4.36
C GLY A 370 15.16 -25.27 -5.50
N ALA A 371 15.60 -25.62 -6.71
CA ALA A 371 15.27 -24.86 -7.92
C ALA A 371 13.85 -25.19 -8.42
N ARG A 372 13.01 -24.16 -8.56
CA ARG A 372 11.69 -24.29 -9.19
C ARG A 372 11.85 -24.37 -10.70
N LYS A 373 11.35 -25.43 -11.32
CA LYS A 373 11.48 -25.64 -12.76
C LYS A 373 10.12 -25.48 -13.43
N LYS A 374 10.08 -24.65 -14.47
CA LYS A 374 8.97 -24.61 -15.42
C LYS A 374 9.33 -25.52 -16.59
N LEU A 375 8.55 -26.57 -16.78
CA LEU A 375 8.72 -27.44 -17.94
C LEU A 375 8.16 -26.74 -19.19
N PRO A 376 8.62 -27.12 -20.39
CA PRO A 376 8.06 -26.61 -21.65
C PRO A 376 6.55 -26.89 -21.78
N ASP A 377 6.04 -27.94 -21.13
CA ASP A 377 4.61 -28.31 -21.08
C ASP A 377 3.74 -27.37 -20.23
N GLY A 378 4.32 -26.30 -19.66
CA GLY A 378 3.62 -25.35 -18.78
C GLY A 378 3.43 -25.83 -17.34
N THR A 379 3.73 -27.10 -17.05
CA THR A 379 3.72 -27.64 -15.69
C THR A 379 4.87 -27.07 -14.86
N ARG A 380 4.60 -26.82 -13.56
CA ARG A 380 5.59 -26.30 -12.62
C ARG A 380 5.98 -27.39 -11.65
N ARG A 381 7.28 -27.62 -11.48
CA ARG A 381 7.81 -28.49 -10.42
C ARG A 381 8.19 -27.65 -9.21
N ARG A 382 7.66 -28.06 -8.07
CA ARG A 382 7.96 -27.50 -6.76
C ARG A 382 9.46 -27.65 -6.47
N GLY A 383 10.07 -26.61 -5.91
CA GLY A 383 11.46 -26.60 -5.46
C GLY A 383 11.60 -26.65 -3.94
N ASP A 384 10.53 -26.40 -3.19
CA ASP A 384 10.60 -26.27 -1.74
C ASP A 384 10.58 -27.66 -1.07
N VAL A 385 11.30 -27.86 0.02
CA VAL A 385 11.31 -29.13 0.78
C VAL A 385 10.37 -29.02 1.98
N ASN A 386 9.73 -30.10 2.39
CA ASN A 386 9.02 -30.15 3.69
C ASN A 386 9.77 -31.11 4.61
N VAL A 387 9.82 -30.81 5.92
CA VAL A 387 10.52 -31.64 6.90
C VAL A 387 9.59 -31.97 8.06
N LEU A 388 9.41 -33.27 8.33
CA LEU A 388 8.64 -33.75 9.47
C LEU A 388 9.58 -34.25 10.58
N LEU A 389 9.48 -33.66 11.78
CA LEU A 389 10.25 -34.07 12.96
C LEU A 389 9.38 -34.90 13.91
N LEU A 390 9.50 -36.23 13.81
CA LEU A 390 8.85 -37.18 14.73
C LEU A 390 9.83 -37.63 15.84
N GLY A 391 9.31 -38.02 17.00
CA GLY A 391 10.12 -38.47 18.15
C GLY A 391 9.45 -38.20 19.49
N ASP A 392 10.12 -38.58 20.56
CA ASP A 392 9.62 -38.39 21.92
C ASP A 392 9.62 -36.92 22.36
N PRO A 393 8.77 -36.54 23.33
CA PRO A 393 8.90 -35.24 23.99
C PRO A 393 10.31 -35.06 24.59
N SER A 394 10.70 -33.81 24.84
CA SER A 394 12.01 -33.45 25.42
C SER A 394 13.23 -33.61 24.50
N THR A 395 13.04 -33.91 23.21
CA THR A 395 14.11 -33.95 22.18
C THR A 395 14.42 -32.59 21.53
N ALA A 396 14.10 -31.48 22.22
CA ALA A 396 14.32 -30.09 21.76
C ALA A 396 13.70 -29.70 20.39
N LYS A 397 12.77 -30.47 19.82
CA LYS A 397 12.11 -30.15 18.53
C LYS A 397 11.51 -28.76 18.44
N SER A 398 10.76 -28.34 19.46
CA SER A 398 10.17 -27.00 19.49
C SER A 398 11.25 -25.90 19.53
N GLN A 399 12.45 -26.19 20.04
CA GLN A 399 13.58 -25.25 19.99
C GLN A 399 14.19 -25.18 18.59
N PHE A 400 14.27 -26.30 17.87
CA PHE A 400 14.65 -26.28 16.45
C PHE A 400 13.67 -25.44 15.62
N LEU A 401 12.35 -25.62 15.80
CA LEU A 401 11.34 -24.82 15.11
C LEU A 401 11.46 -23.31 15.42
N LYS A 402 11.67 -22.95 16.70
CA LYS A 402 11.88 -21.56 17.11
C LYS A 402 13.17 -20.97 16.53
N PHE A 403 14.23 -21.77 16.42
CA PHE A 403 15.48 -21.35 15.78
C PHE A 403 15.27 -21.09 14.29
N VAL A 404 14.64 -22.02 13.56
CA VAL A 404 14.33 -21.87 12.13
C VAL A 404 13.45 -20.65 11.89
N SER A 405 12.44 -20.43 12.73
CA SER A 405 11.57 -19.25 12.62
C SER A 405 12.31 -17.91 12.80
N ARG A 406 13.46 -17.90 13.47
CA ARG A 406 14.30 -16.70 13.65
C ARG A 406 15.39 -16.59 12.57
N ALA A 407 15.89 -17.72 12.09
CA ALA A 407 16.96 -17.77 11.09
C ALA A 407 16.43 -17.54 9.67
N ALA A 408 15.19 -17.94 9.38
CA ALA A 408 14.58 -17.79 8.07
C ALA A 408 14.26 -16.30 7.78
N PRO A 409 14.43 -15.83 6.53
CA PRO A 409 14.10 -14.46 6.14
C PRO A 409 12.61 -14.16 6.23
N VAL A 410 11.77 -15.18 6.04
CA VAL A 410 10.32 -15.12 6.20
C VAL A 410 9.92 -16.39 6.91
N ALA A 411 9.42 -16.27 8.15
CA ALA A 411 8.83 -17.41 8.81
C ALA A 411 7.65 -17.03 9.70
N VAL A 412 6.71 -17.96 9.80
CA VAL A 412 5.57 -17.88 10.71
C VAL A 412 5.56 -19.14 11.55
N TYR A 413 5.64 -18.95 12.87
CA TYR A 413 5.52 -20.04 13.84
C TYR A 413 4.07 -20.15 14.30
N THR A 414 3.49 -21.34 14.20
CA THR A 414 2.13 -21.62 14.66
C THR A 414 2.05 -22.96 15.39
N SER A 415 1.03 -23.12 16.24
CA SER A 415 0.78 -24.37 16.98
C SER A 415 -0.49 -25.01 16.44
N GLY A 416 -0.46 -26.30 16.14
CA GLY A 416 -1.56 -27.07 15.57
C GLY A 416 -2.86 -27.01 16.37
N LYS A 417 -2.81 -26.74 17.68
CA LYS A 417 -4.02 -26.49 18.49
C LYS A 417 -4.63 -25.10 18.30
N GLY A 418 -3.80 -24.07 18.12
CA GLY A 418 -4.22 -22.68 17.94
C GLY A 418 -4.45 -22.29 16.49
N SER A 419 -3.93 -23.09 15.57
CA SER A 419 -4.02 -22.95 14.13
C SER A 419 -5.32 -23.55 13.60
N SER A 420 -6.38 -22.75 13.53
CA SER A 420 -7.59 -23.12 12.78
C SER A 420 -7.34 -23.03 11.27
N ALA A 421 -8.16 -23.69 10.44
CA ALA A 421 -8.11 -23.55 8.97
C ALA A 421 -8.15 -22.07 8.54
N ALA A 422 -8.96 -21.26 9.22
CA ALA A 422 -9.04 -19.82 8.99
C ALA A 422 -7.71 -19.10 9.31
N GLY A 423 -7.03 -19.51 10.38
CA GLY A 423 -5.73 -18.96 10.77
C GLY A 423 -4.55 -19.46 9.94
N LEU A 424 -4.61 -20.68 9.39
CA LEU A 424 -3.55 -21.25 8.54
C LEU A 424 -3.66 -20.81 7.09
N THR A 425 -4.87 -20.86 6.51
CA THR A 425 -5.08 -20.64 5.08
C THR A 425 -5.45 -19.20 4.79
N ALA A 426 -6.72 -18.91 4.57
CA ALA A 426 -7.25 -17.56 4.53
C ALA A 426 -8.73 -17.62 4.87
N SER A 427 -9.26 -16.51 5.38
CA SER A 427 -10.63 -16.40 5.84
C SER A 427 -11.32 -15.21 5.23
N VAL A 428 -12.63 -15.33 5.02
CA VAL A 428 -13.46 -14.21 4.60
C VAL A 428 -14.17 -13.67 5.83
N ILE A 429 -13.79 -12.47 6.25
CA ILE A 429 -14.35 -11.80 7.42
C ILE A 429 -15.32 -10.72 6.94
N ARG A 430 -16.51 -10.67 7.55
CA ARG A 430 -17.44 -9.56 7.33
C ARG A 430 -17.16 -8.46 8.35
N ASP A 431 -16.86 -7.26 7.87
CA ASP A 431 -16.74 -6.12 8.77
C ASP A 431 -18.11 -5.75 9.35
N ALA A 432 -18.16 -5.52 10.66
CA ALA A 432 -19.39 -5.27 11.40
C ALA A 432 -20.05 -3.93 11.01
N ARG A 433 -19.25 -2.93 10.61
CA ARG A 433 -19.74 -1.58 10.30
C ARG A 433 -20.11 -1.41 8.83
N SER A 434 -19.17 -1.69 7.92
CA SER A 434 -19.42 -1.58 6.47
C SER A 434 -20.32 -2.69 5.94
N ARG A 435 -20.45 -3.80 6.68
CA ARG A 435 -21.08 -5.05 6.23
C ARG A 435 -20.42 -5.66 5.00
N GLU A 436 -19.25 -5.14 4.60
CA GLU A 436 -18.46 -5.63 3.48
C GLU A 436 -17.65 -6.86 3.88
N PHE A 437 -17.35 -7.68 2.88
CA PHE A 437 -16.51 -8.87 3.06
C PHE A 437 -15.07 -8.52 2.73
N TYR A 438 -14.17 -8.81 3.66
CA TYR A 438 -12.73 -8.72 3.55
C TYR A 438 -12.14 -10.11 3.42
N LEU A 439 -11.14 -10.26 2.55
CA LEU A 439 -10.33 -11.46 2.46
C LEU A 439 -9.09 -11.26 3.34
N GLU A 440 -8.94 -12.03 4.40
CA GLU A 440 -7.79 -12.00 5.31
C GLU A 440 -6.88 -13.21 5.07
N GLY A 441 -5.59 -12.94 4.86
CA GLY A 441 -4.56 -13.96 4.71
C GLY A 441 -4.22 -14.63 6.04
N GLY A 442 -4.21 -15.97 6.08
CA GLY A 442 -3.69 -16.75 7.19
C GLY A 442 -2.17 -16.96 7.10
N ALA A 443 -1.62 -17.73 8.04
CA ALA A 443 -0.19 -17.94 8.23
C ALA A 443 0.56 -18.38 6.96
N MET A 444 -0.02 -19.30 6.17
CA MET A 444 0.63 -19.80 4.94
C MET A 444 0.65 -18.75 3.82
N VAL A 445 -0.36 -17.89 3.75
CA VAL A 445 -0.40 -16.79 2.76
C VAL A 445 0.58 -15.69 3.14
N LEU A 446 0.69 -15.39 4.44
CA LEU A 446 1.64 -14.41 4.98
C LEU A 446 3.10 -14.86 4.84
N ALA A 447 3.33 -16.18 4.84
CA ALA A 447 4.66 -16.77 4.72
C ALA A 447 5.08 -17.09 3.27
N ASP A 448 4.42 -16.52 2.25
CA ASP A 448 4.75 -16.78 0.83
C ASP A 448 6.24 -16.52 0.53
N GLY A 449 6.93 -17.53 -0.01
CA GLY A 449 8.38 -17.49 -0.25
C GLY A 449 9.25 -17.77 0.98
N GLY A 450 8.65 -18.19 2.10
CA GLY A 450 9.31 -18.50 3.37
C GLY A 450 9.02 -19.89 3.92
N VAL A 451 9.16 -20.01 5.25
CA VAL A 451 8.97 -21.26 6.00
C VAL A 451 7.85 -21.12 7.03
N VAL A 452 6.92 -22.07 7.07
CA VAL A 452 5.86 -22.13 8.09
C VAL A 452 6.22 -23.23 9.07
N CYS A 453 6.54 -22.87 10.32
CA CYS A 453 6.84 -23.84 11.36
C CYS A 453 5.55 -24.21 12.11
N ILE A 454 5.16 -25.49 12.08
CA ILE A 454 3.98 -26.00 12.79
C ILE A 454 4.42 -26.93 13.92
N ASP A 455 4.13 -26.57 15.17
CA ASP A 455 4.29 -27.46 16.33
C ASP A 455 2.98 -28.21 16.62
N GLU A 456 3.03 -29.40 17.22
CA GLU A 456 1.86 -30.24 17.54
C GLU A 456 0.94 -30.54 16.33
N PHE A 457 1.53 -30.92 15.18
CA PHE A 457 0.79 -31.26 13.95
C PHE A 457 -0.24 -32.39 14.15
N ASP A 458 0.01 -33.29 15.10
CA ASP A 458 -0.89 -34.38 15.47
C ASP A 458 -2.22 -33.89 16.06
N LYS A 459 -2.22 -32.71 16.69
CA LYS A 459 -3.39 -32.16 17.40
C LYS A 459 -4.27 -31.26 16.54
N MET A 460 -3.94 -31.12 15.26
CA MET A 460 -4.75 -30.40 14.29
C MET A 460 -6.07 -31.14 13.98
N ARG A 461 -7.11 -30.38 13.67
CA ARG A 461 -8.39 -30.93 13.21
C ARG A 461 -8.25 -31.50 11.79
N ALA A 462 -9.08 -32.49 11.46
CA ALA A 462 -9.06 -33.11 10.14
C ALA A 462 -9.39 -32.11 9.01
N GLU A 463 -10.29 -31.16 9.26
CA GLU A 463 -10.65 -30.10 8.30
C GLU A 463 -9.46 -29.21 7.95
N ASP A 464 -8.68 -28.81 8.95
CA ASP A 464 -7.50 -27.97 8.79
C ASP A 464 -6.38 -28.70 8.02
N ARG A 465 -6.29 -30.03 8.21
CA ARG A 465 -5.32 -30.88 7.52
C ARG A 465 -5.57 -30.96 6.00
N VAL A 466 -6.83 -31.01 5.56
CA VAL A 466 -7.18 -31.04 4.13
C VAL A 466 -6.70 -29.76 3.44
N ALA A 467 -6.90 -28.61 4.09
CA ALA A 467 -6.52 -27.31 3.53
C ALA A 467 -4.99 -27.16 3.41
N ILE A 468 -4.22 -27.72 4.36
CA ILE A 468 -2.76 -27.77 4.26
C ILE A 468 -2.30 -28.68 3.12
N HIS A 469 -2.94 -29.82 2.89
CA HIS A 469 -2.54 -30.75 1.83
C HIS A 469 -2.63 -30.10 0.44
N GLU A 470 -3.68 -29.31 0.18
CA GLU A 470 -3.80 -28.51 -1.06
C GLU A 470 -2.66 -27.52 -1.18
N ALA A 471 -2.41 -26.74 -0.12
CA ALA A 471 -1.39 -25.71 -0.10
C ALA A 471 0.03 -26.27 -0.27
N MET A 472 0.35 -27.41 0.34
CA MET A 472 1.66 -28.06 0.23
C MET A 472 1.91 -28.64 -1.16
N GLU A 473 0.89 -29.20 -1.80
CA GLU A 473 1.02 -29.83 -3.12
C GLU A 473 1.01 -28.79 -4.24
N GLN A 474 0.02 -27.90 -4.26
CA GLN A 474 -0.20 -26.96 -5.36
C GLN A 474 0.50 -25.61 -5.17
N GLN A 475 0.96 -25.31 -3.94
CA GLN A 475 1.50 -23.99 -3.56
C GLN A 475 0.52 -22.83 -3.79
N THR A 476 -0.77 -23.16 -3.81
CA THR A 476 -1.89 -22.25 -3.99
C THR A 476 -3.03 -22.68 -3.09
N ILE A 477 -3.79 -21.71 -2.60
CA ILE A 477 -4.98 -21.91 -1.78
C ILE A 477 -6.16 -21.35 -2.55
N SER A 478 -7.12 -22.21 -2.88
CA SER A 478 -8.37 -21.80 -3.52
C SER A 478 -9.44 -21.46 -2.47
N ILE A 479 -10.07 -20.29 -2.63
CA ILE A 479 -11.16 -19.85 -1.74
C ILE A 479 -12.37 -19.53 -2.59
N ALA A 480 -13.47 -20.23 -2.30
CA ALA A 480 -14.79 -20.01 -2.88
C ALA A 480 -15.82 -19.85 -1.76
N LYS A 481 -15.85 -18.69 -1.10
CA LYS A 481 -16.75 -18.40 0.04
C LYS A 481 -17.34 -17.00 -0.06
N ALA A 482 -18.59 -16.84 0.37
CA ALA A 482 -19.32 -15.55 0.41
C ALA A 482 -19.33 -14.78 -0.94
N GLY A 483 -19.32 -15.50 -2.07
CA GLY A 483 -19.24 -14.90 -3.41
C GLY A 483 -17.86 -14.35 -3.78
N ILE A 484 -16.81 -14.70 -3.03
CA ILE A 484 -15.41 -14.44 -3.37
C ILE A 484 -14.82 -15.76 -3.89
N THR A 485 -14.44 -15.77 -5.16
CA THR A 485 -13.69 -16.87 -5.80
C THR A 485 -12.30 -16.36 -6.16
N THR A 486 -11.32 -16.65 -5.32
CA THR A 486 -9.94 -16.16 -5.48
C THR A 486 -8.94 -17.27 -5.19
N MET A 487 -7.83 -17.29 -5.93
CA MET A 487 -6.69 -18.14 -5.64
C MET A 487 -5.57 -17.29 -5.03
N LEU A 488 -5.12 -17.67 -3.85
CA LEU A 488 -3.97 -17.06 -3.18
C LEU A 488 -2.74 -17.94 -3.37
N ARG A 489 -1.57 -17.30 -3.51
CA ARG A 489 -0.30 -18.04 -3.60
C ARG A 489 0.21 -18.32 -2.20
N SER A 490 0.71 -19.53 -1.98
CA SER A 490 1.27 -19.99 -0.70
C SER A 490 2.52 -20.81 -0.97
N ARG A 491 3.55 -20.17 -1.51
CA ARG A 491 4.81 -20.82 -1.90
C ARG A 491 5.69 -21.00 -0.67
N THR A 492 5.27 -21.87 0.23
CA THR A 492 5.85 -22.04 1.56
C THR A 492 6.45 -23.43 1.72
N ALA A 493 7.57 -23.50 2.42
CA ALA A 493 8.08 -24.74 2.98
C ALA A 493 7.41 -24.98 4.35
N VAL A 494 7.08 -26.23 4.69
CA VAL A 494 6.44 -26.62 5.97
C VAL A 494 7.36 -27.52 6.77
#